data_AF-A0A812IEF9-F1
#
_entry.id   AF-A0A812IEF9-F1
#
_cell.length_a   1.000
_cell.length_b   1.000
_cell.length_c   1.000
_cell.angle_alpha   90.00
_cell.angle_beta   90.00
_cell.angle_gamma   90.00
#
_symmetry.space_group_name_H-M   'P 1'
#
loop_
_entity.id
_entity.type
_entity.pdbx_description
1 polymer ?
#
loop_
_entity_poly.entity_id
_entity_poly.type
_entity_poly.pdbx_seq_one_letter_code
_entity_poly.pdbx_strand_id
1 'polypeptide(L)'
;MEQLLPRDPLGILPEVDEDEKATQQDGALSTAALITISTVVASTLTLVILVVVMKKRRTKKAVKALAMLAARESLELGIATEYLLETFPREAQTASGASNPNFYELCEFVAIGPSGKGFGKICPRDGKVNCSIVDALETPRRGKATHFVSWCWAYSLDDVVDAIRSWTQSSNAPPSTHICLWMCFFCNNQYRILEERSATGSAELQTVFEAHLAAAGQMVVILDSFLQPHYYSRAWCLFETYVCIQQGYPRRILLPSRELEAFKETIETSGPAPIRQRIQGIDLRRAEASVKADDDVIKSMISNTCGFDTVNQVVRREILKWVLYAFEQYLSEPQAG
;
A
#
# COMPACT_ATOMS: atom_id res chain seq x y z
N MET A 1 -4.75 71.61 30.05
CA MET A 1 -3.83 72.60 30.64
C MET A 1 -2.92 73.13 29.55
N GLU A 2 -3.54 73.87 28.65
CA GLU A 2 -2.89 74.81 27.75
C GLU A 2 -3.11 76.18 28.39
N GLN A 3 -2.04 76.94 28.55
CA GLN A 3 -2.06 78.26 29.17
C GLN A 3 -2.38 79.34 28.11
N LEU A 4 -3.05 80.39 28.58
CA LEU A 4 -3.07 81.78 28.10
C LEU A 4 -4.22 82.24 27.17
N LEU A 5 -5.24 82.74 27.88
CA LEU A 5 -6.09 83.93 27.63
C LEU A 5 -5.38 85.14 26.94
N PRO A 6 -6.07 86.27 26.68
CA PRO A 6 -7.11 86.52 25.67
C PRO A 6 -6.77 87.82 24.88
N ARG A 7 -7.59 88.26 23.91
CA ARG A 7 -7.75 89.68 23.56
C ARG A 7 -8.90 89.88 22.57
N ASP A 8 -9.96 90.48 23.08
CA ASP A 8 -10.93 91.33 22.38
C ASP A 8 -10.50 92.81 22.66
N PRO A 9 -11.13 93.89 22.13
CA PRO A 9 -12.28 94.02 21.21
C PRO A 9 -12.11 95.17 20.17
N LEU A 10 -13.24 95.61 19.59
CA LEU A 10 -13.53 96.82 18.78
C LEU A 10 -13.34 96.62 17.26
N GLY A 11 -14.31 96.88 16.40
CA GLY A 11 -15.63 97.50 16.49
C GLY A 11 -16.04 97.93 15.07
N ILE A 12 -17.24 98.52 14.96
CA ILE A 12 -17.80 99.26 13.81
C ILE A 12 -18.85 98.48 12.96
N LEU A 13 -20.11 98.83 13.21
CA LEU A 13 -21.30 98.78 12.32
C LEU A 13 -21.24 99.98 11.35
N PRO A 14 -21.88 99.99 10.15
CA PRO A 14 -23.33 99.78 9.99
C PRO A 14 -23.84 99.12 8.68
N GLU A 15 -25.16 98.90 8.71
CA GLU A 15 -26.13 98.39 7.72
C GLU A 15 -25.90 98.79 6.24
N VAL A 16 -26.17 97.84 5.31
CA VAL A 16 -27.01 97.99 4.09
C VAL A 16 -27.44 96.60 3.57
N ASP A 17 -28.75 96.45 3.42
CA ASP A 17 -29.63 95.64 2.53
C ASP A 17 -29.25 94.32 1.80
N GLU A 18 -30.28 93.47 1.84
CA GLU A 18 -30.86 92.59 0.80
C GLU A 18 -30.17 91.28 0.34
N ASP A 19 -30.97 90.21 0.48
CA ASP A 19 -31.01 88.98 -0.31
C ASP A 19 -29.75 88.10 -0.41
N GLU A 20 -29.66 87.13 0.50
CA GLU A 20 -29.01 85.86 0.17
C GLU A 20 -29.82 84.65 0.64
N LYS A 21 -30.23 83.87 -0.37
CA LYS A 21 -31.08 82.69 -0.30
C LYS A 21 -30.62 81.68 0.76
N ALA A 22 -31.54 81.36 1.67
CA ALA A 22 -31.55 80.08 2.36
C ALA A 22 -31.58 78.94 1.33
N THR A 23 -30.43 78.29 1.11
CA THR A 23 -30.36 76.99 0.44
C THR A 23 -29.68 76.01 1.39
N GLN A 24 -30.33 75.75 2.52
CA GLN A 24 -30.04 74.58 3.33
C GLN A 24 -30.70 73.39 2.63
N GLN A 25 -29.99 72.84 1.66
CA GLN A 25 -30.35 71.59 1.00
C GLN A 25 -29.98 70.45 1.95
N ASP A 26 -30.85 70.19 2.93
CA ASP A 26 -30.79 68.95 3.71
C ASP A 26 -30.96 67.78 2.74
N GLY A 27 -29.84 67.14 2.40
CA GLY A 27 -29.77 65.94 1.57
C GLY A 27 -30.33 64.72 2.30
N ALA A 28 -31.59 64.76 2.72
CA ALA A 28 -32.29 63.59 3.22
C ALA A 28 -32.66 62.71 2.01
N LEU A 29 -31.99 61.56 1.86
CA LEU A 29 -32.39 60.55 0.88
C LEU A 29 -33.86 60.18 1.09
N SER A 30 -34.65 60.23 0.01
CA SER A 30 -36.04 59.76 0.03
C SER A 30 -36.13 58.34 0.58
N THR A 31 -37.19 58.02 1.31
CA THR A 31 -37.48 56.68 1.84
C THR A 31 -37.42 55.61 0.74
N ALA A 32 -37.86 55.94 -0.49
CA ALA A 32 -37.73 55.07 -1.65
C ALA A 32 -36.27 54.77 -2.03
N ALA A 33 -35.38 55.76 -1.91
CA ALA A 33 -33.95 55.60 -2.18
C ALA A 33 -33.27 54.74 -1.09
N LEU A 34 -33.64 54.90 0.18
CA LEU A 34 -33.14 54.06 1.28
C LEU A 34 -33.57 52.59 1.12
N ILE A 35 -34.82 52.33 0.72
CA ILE A 35 -35.32 50.98 0.43
C ILE A 35 -34.57 50.37 -0.77
N THR A 36 -34.32 51.16 -1.81
CA THR A 36 -33.58 50.70 -3.01
C THR A 36 -32.14 50.36 -2.67
N ILE A 37 -31.45 51.19 -1.87
CA ILE A 37 -30.07 50.91 -1.43
C ILE A 37 -30.05 49.64 -0.57
N SER A 38 -30.98 49.50 0.39
CA SER A 38 -31.06 48.33 1.27
C SER A 38 -31.29 47.03 0.50
N THR A 39 -32.19 47.03 -0.49
CA THR A 39 -32.47 45.86 -1.34
C THR A 39 -31.30 45.49 -2.25
N VAL A 40 -30.59 46.47 -2.81
CA VAL A 40 -29.37 46.25 -3.60
C VAL A 40 -28.24 45.68 -2.73
N VAL A 41 -28.02 46.23 -1.52
CA VAL A 41 -27.03 45.72 -0.57
C VAL A 41 -27.37 44.28 -0.13
N ALA A 42 -28.64 43.98 0.16
CA ALA A 42 -29.06 42.64 0.54
C ALA A 42 -28.89 41.63 -0.61
N SER A 43 -29.21 42.03 -1.84
CA SER A 43 -29.08 41.18 -3.03
C SER A 43 -27.61 40.89 -3.36
N THR A 44 -26.75 41.91 -3.28
CA THR A 44 -25.30 41.76 -3.50
C THR A 44 -24.66 40.88 -2.43
N LEU A 45 -25.01 41.07 -1.15
CA LEU A 45 -24.53 40.21 -0.06
C LEU A 45 -24.96 38.75 -0.26
N THR A 46 -26.20 38.51 -0.68
CA THR A 46 -26.72 37.17 -0.98
C THR A 46 -25.94 36.51 -2.11
N LEU A 47 -25.64 37.25 -3.19
CA LEU A 47 -24.84 36.75 -4.30
C LEU A 47 -23.40 36.42 -3.87
N VAL A 48 -22.77 37.27 -3.06
CA VAL A 48 -21.43 37.02 -2.50
C VAL A 48 -21.43 35.76 -1.63
N ILE A 49 -22.41 35.61 -0.73
CA ILE A 49 -22.56 34.40 0.09
C ILE A 49 -22.74 33.17 -0.79
N LEU A 50 -23.59 33.25 -1.83
CA LEU A 50 -23.81 32.15 -2.76
C LEU A 50 -22.52 31.77 -3.49
N VAL A 51 -21.74 32.73 -3.98
CA VAL A 51 -20.45 32.51 -4.63
C VAL A 51 -19.45 31.86 -3.66
N VAL A 52 -19.36 32.33 -2.42
CA VAL A 52 -18.50 31.74 -1.38
C VAL A 52 -18.91 30.30 -1.06
N VAL A 53 -20.21 30.04 -0.90
CA VAL A 53 -20.76 28.69 -0.66
C VAL A 53 -20.48 27.78 -1.85
N MET A 54 -20.69 28.25 -3.08
CA MET A 54 -20.39 27.50 -4.31
C MET A 54 -18.90 27.19 -4.42
N LYS A 55 -18.00 28.15 -4.14
CA LYS A 55 -16.55 27.94 -4.13
C LYS A 55 -16.16 26.91 -3.07
N LYS A 56 -16.67 27.02 -1.84
CA LYS A 56 -16.44 26.06 -0.75
C LYS A 56 -16.93 24.66 -1.11
N ARG A 57 -18.10 24.54 -1.76
CA ARG A 57 -18.63 23.25 -2.27
C ARG A 57 -17.74 22.67 -3.36
N ARG A 58 -17.28 23.47 -4.33
CA ARG A 58 -16.33 23.03 -5.37
C ARG A 58 -15.01 22.56 -4.77
N THR A 59 -14.43 23.31 -3.83
CA THR A 59 -13.20 22.91 -3.14
C THR A 59 -13.38 21.62 -2.36
N LYS A 60 -14.47 21.46 -1.59
CA LYS A 60 -14.77 20.20 -0.89
C LYS A 60 -14.89 19.01 -1.85
N LYS A 61 -15.54 19.22 -3.00
CA LYS A 61 -15.69 18.18 -4.03
C LYS A 61 -14.33 17.80 -4.63
N ALA A 62 -13.47 18.78 -4.92
CA ALA A 62 -12.12 18.54 -5.44
C ALA A 62 -11.24 17.81 -4.42
N VAL A 63 -11.26 18.22 -3.15
CA VAL A 63 -10.52 17.54 -2.06
C VAL A 63 -10.99 16.09 -1.91
N LYS A 64 -12.30 15.84 -1.95
CA LYS A 64 -12.85 14.47 -1.90
C LYS A 64 -12.38 13.62 -3.10
N ALA A 65 -12.36 14.19 -4.30
CA ALA A 65 -11.90 13.50 -5.50
C ALA A 65 -10.41 13.16 -5.42
N LEU A 66 -9.57 14.10 -4.94
CA LEU A 66 -8.14 13.86 -4.70
C LEU A 66 -7.90 12.78 -3.65
N ALA A 67 -8.66 12.79 -2.55
CA ALA A 67 -8.57 11.75 -1.52
C ALA A 67 -8.95 10.37 -2.07
N MET A 68 -10.00 10.28 -2.89
CA MET A 68 -10.39 9.04 -3.55
C MET A 68 -9.33 8.52 -4.52
N LEU A 69 -8.67 9.42 -5.26
CA LEU A 69 -7.56 9.06 -6.15
C LEU A 69 -6.38 8.52 -5.35
N ALA A 70 -5.96 9.22 -4.29
CA ALA A 70 -4.87 8.80 -3.41
C ALA A 70 -5.16 7.45 -2.73
N ALA A 71 -6.39 7.23 -2.30
CA ALA A 71 -6.83 5.95 -1.73
C ALA A 71 -6.70 4.81 -2.75
N ARG A 72 -7.12 5.04 -4.00
CA ARG A 72 -7.01 4.05 -5.08
C ARG A 72 -5.56 3.76 -5.44
N GLU A 73 -4.74 4.80 -5.61
CA GLU A 73 -3.32 4.66 -5.91
C GLU A 73 -2.61 3.86 -4.82
N SER A 74 -2.90 4.15 -3.55
CA SER A 74 -2.36 3.44 -2.39
C SER A 74 -2.63 1.93 -2.37
N LEU A 75 -3.79 1.50 -2.88
CA LEU A 75 -4.16 0.08 -2.97
C LEU A 75 -3.40 -0.67 -4.07
N GLU A 76 -2.90 0.07 -5.07
CA GLU A 76 -2.13 -0.48 -6.20
C GLU A 76 -0.61 -0.41 -5.96
N LEU A 77 -0.15 0.02 -4.77
CA LEU A 77 1.27 0.17 -4.47
C LEU A 77 1.96 -1.15 -4.13
N GLY A 78 3.24 -1.23 -4.51
CA GLY A 78 4.23 -2.19 -4.05
C GLY A 78 5.52 -1.50 -3.63
N ILE A 79 6.35 -2.19 -2.85
CA ILE A 79 7.69 -1.71 -2.49
C ILE A 79 8.67 -1.98 -3.63
N ALA A 80 9.59 -1.07 -3.91
CA ALA A 80 10.62 -1.30 -4.91
C ALA A 80 11.59 -2.41 -4.44
N THR A 81 12.02 -3.28 -5.35
CA THR A 81 13.01 -4.33 -5.03
C THR A 81 14.30 -3.74 -4.47
N GLU A 82 14.77 -2.62 -5.02
CA GLU A 82 15.96 -1.90 -4.52
C GLU A 82 15.82 -1.54 -3.02
N TYR A 83 14.65 -1.08 -2.60
CA TYR A 83 14.40 -0.80 -1.18
C TYR A 83 14.49 -2.07 -0.34
N LEU A 84 13.84 -3.15 -0.79
CA LEU A 84 13.84 -4.43 -0.09
C LEU A 84 15.22 -5.08 0.01
N LEU A 85 16.06 -4.93 -1.01
CA LEU A 85 17.37 -5.57 -1.09
C LEU A 85 18.46 -4.75 -0.40
N GLU A 86 18.43 -3.42 -0.52
CA GLU A 86 19.57 -2.56 -0.14
C GLU A 86 19.31 -1.76 1.14
N THR A 87 18.05 -1.49 1.48
CA THR A 87 17.69 -0.60 2.60
C THR A 87 17.00 -1.34 3.73
N PHE A 88 15.92 -2.06 3.43
CA PHE A 88 15.09 -2.73 4.42
C PHE A 88 15.86 -3.69 5.35
N PRO A 89 16.86 -4.48 4.89
CA PRO A 89 17.52 -5.43 5.78
C PRO A 89 18.23 -4.74 6.95
N ARG A 90 18.92 -3.62 6.66
CA ARG A 90 19.57 -2.79 7.69
C ARG A 90 18.56 -2.18 8.65
N GLU A 91 17.43 -1.68 8.14
CA GLU A 91 16.36 -1.13 8.99
C GLU A 91 15.74 -2.20 9.88
N ALA A 92 15.48 -3.39 9.35
CA ALA A 92 14.91 -4.53 10.06
C ALA A 92 15.84 -5.03 11.18
N GLN A 93 17.13 -5.20 10.87
CA GLN A 93 18.16 -5.59 11.85
C GLN A 93 18.35 -4.53 12.93
N THR A 94 18.40 -3.24 12.56
CA THR A 94 18.54 -2.14 13.52
C THR A 94 17.34 -2.07 14.46
N ALA A 95 16.13 -2.23 13.93
CA ALA A 95 14.90 -2.10 14.71
C ALA A 95 14.67 -3.29 15.66
N SER A 96 15.00 -4.50 15.22
CA SER A 96 14.80 -5.72 16.02
C SER A 96 15.99 -6.08 16.92
N GLY A 97 17.19 -5.61 16.59
CA GLY A 97 18.45 -6.05 17.23
C GLY A 97 18.90 -7.46 16.84
N ALA A 98 18.14 -8.17 16.00
CA ALA A 98 18.47 -9.51 15.53
C ALA A 98 19.23 -9.46 14.19
N SER A 99 20.14 -10.40 13.96
CA SER A 99 20.89 -10.49 12.70
C SER A 99 20.04 -11.01 11.54
N ASN A 100 19.19 -12.01 11.79
CA ASN A 100 18.32 -12.61 10.77
C ASN A 100 16.93 -12.93 11.35
N PRO A 101 16.11 -11.90 11.66
CA PRO A 101 14.77 -12.09 12.20
C PRO A 101 13.82 -12.64 11.13
N ASN A 102 12.74 -13.29 11.55
CA ASN A 102 11.59 -13.55 10.70
C ASN A 102 10.59 -12.38 10.71
N PHE A 103 9.57 -12.42 9.86
CA PHE A 103 8.64 -11.30 9.71
C PHE A 103 7.55 -11.25 10.79
N TYR A 104 7.34 -12.31 11.56
CA TYR A 104 6.53 -12.21 12.78
C TYR A 104 7.27 -11.39 13.84
N GLU A 105 8.56 -11.65 14.05
CA GLU A 105 9.40 -10.90 14.97
C GLU A 105 9.51 -9.44 14.57
N LEU A 106 9.67 -9.16 13.26
CA LEU A 106 9.76 -7.79 12.76
C LEU A 106 8.48 -6.98 12.90
N CYS A 107 7.31 -7.62 12.88
CA CYS A 107 6.03 -6.94 12.80
C CYS A 107 5.88 -5.84 13.85
N GLU A 108 6.18 -6.16 15.11
CA GLU A 108 6.06 -5.24 16.25
C GLU A 108 7.03 -4.06 16.21
N PHE A 109 8.14 -4.19 15.48
CA PHE A 109 9.19 -3.17 15.43
C PHE A 109 9.08 -2.25 14.22
N VAL A 110 8.70 -2.78 13.05
CA VAL A 110 8.74 -2.02 11.79
C VAL A 110 7.38 -1.80 11.14
N ALA A 111 6.38 -2.64 11.43
CA ALA A 111 5.09 -2.60 10.75
C ALA A 111 3.98 -2.00 11.63
N ILE A 112 4.01 -2.27 12.93
CA ILE A 112 3.08 -1.71 13.94
C ILE A 112 3.85 -1.05 15.09
N GLY A 113 3.11 -0.51 16.06
CA GLY A 113 3.67 0.11 17.27
C GLY A 113 4.29 1.50 17.03
N PRO A 114 4.80 2.16 18.09
CA PRO A 114 5.37 3.50 18.00
C PRO A 114 6.61 3.62 17.11
N SER A 115 7.35 2.52 16.90
CA SER A 115 8.52 2.46 16.02
C SER A 115 8.18 2.09 14.58
N GLY A 116 6.94 1.67 14.30
CA GLY A 116 6.52 1.27 12.97
C GLY A 116 6.58 2.43 11.97
N LYS A 117 6.96 2.15 10.72
CA LYS A 117 7.23 3.19 9.70
C LYS A 117 6.04 4.09 9.38
N GLY A 118 4.83 3.53 9.51
CA GLY A 118 3.58 4.25 9.31
C GLY A 118 3.07 5.02 10.53
N PHE A 119 3.72 4.90 11.69
CA PHE A 119 3.25 5.52 12.93
C PHE A 119 3.14 7.05 12.80
N GLY A 120 2.02 7.61 13.24
CA GLY A 120 1.74 9.05 13.20
C GLY A 120 1.49 9.63 11.80
N LYS A 121 1.60 8.85 10.73
CA LYS A 121 1.33 9.29 9.35
C LYS A 121 -0.14 9.09 9.00
N ILE A 122 -0.71 9.98 8.19
CA ILE A 122 -2.08 9.85 7.70
C ILE A 122 -2.13 8.80 6.59
N CYS A 123 -3.01 7.80 6.75
CA CYS A 123 -3.23 6.78 5.76
C CYS A 123 -4.05 7.34 4.59
N PRO A 124 -3.56 7.25 3.34
CA PRO A 124 -4.27 7.76 2.17
C PRO A 124 -5.56 6.97 1.88
N ARG A 125 -5.69 5.75 2.39
CA ARG A 125 -6.86 4.86 2.14
C ARG A 125 -8.10 5.29 2.89
N ASP A 126 -7.93 5.73 4.14
CA ASP A 126 -9.05 6.01 5.07
C ASP A 126 -8.99 7.38 5.75
N GLY A 127 -7.89 8.14 5.58
CA GLY A 127 -7.68 9.45 6.19
C GLY A 127 -7.38 9.42 7.69
N LYS A 128 -7.19 8.24 8.29
CA LYS A 128 -6.90 8.07 9.72
C LYS A 128 -5.39 8.03 9.97
N VAL A 129 -4.96 8.26 11.21
CA VAL A 129 -3.55 8.13 11.62
C VAL A 129 -3.08 6.66 11.60
N ASN A 130 -1.79 6.47 11.37
CA ASN A 130 -1.11 5.19 11.18
C ASN A 130 -1.44 4.53 9.82
N CYS A 131 -0.44 4.49 8.93
CA CYS A 131 -0.56 3.92 7.59
C CYS A 131 0.27 2.65 7.38
N SER A 132 0.15 2.01 6.23
CA SER A 132 0.99 0.86 5.86
C SER A 132 2.44 1.29 5.65
N ILE A 133 3.39 0.34 5.64
CA ILE A 133 4.80 0.65 5.35
C ILE A 133 4.92 1.26 3.97
N VAL A 134 4.28 0.69 2.94
CA VAL A 134 4.37 1.21 1.56
C VAL A 134 3.82 2.63 1.45
N ASP A 135 2.78 2.97 2.21
CA ASP A 135 2.23 4.34 2.26
C ASP A 135 3.18 5.34 2.94
N ALA A 136 4.05 4.85 3.81
CA ALA A 136 5.03 5.64 4.55
C ALA A 136 6.34 5.90 3.79
N LEU A 137 6.60 5.18 2.69
CA LEU A 137 7.79 5.31 1.87
C LEU A 137 7.67 6.43 0.84
N GLU A 138 8.80 7.00 0.44
CA GLU A 138 8.89 7.98 -0.64
C GLU A 138 9.35 7.31 -1.94
N THR A 139 9.03 7.89 -3.09
CA THR A 139 9.60 7.48 -4.39
C THR A 139 11.11 7.76 -4.38
N PRO A 140 11.97 6.85 -4.91
CA PRO A 140 11.67 5.66 -5.70
C PRO A 140 11.54 4.34 -4.90
N ARG A 141 11.39 4.38 -3.58
CA ARG A 141 11.30 3.15 -2.73
C ARG A 141 9.96 2.41 -2.85
N ARG A 142 9.01 2.98 -3.58
CA ARG A 142 7.68 2.44 -3.87
C ARG A 142 7.22 2.84 -5.26
N GLY A 143 6.29 2.09 -5.81
CA GLY A 143 5.63 2.37 -7.08
C GLY A 143 4.40 1.49 -7.27
N LYS A 144 3.78 1.54 -8.45
CA LYS A 144 2.68 0.63 -8.79
C LYS A 144 3.19 -0.81 -8.77
N ALA A 145 2.52 -1.69 -8.04
CA ALA A 145 2.89 -3.10 -7.94
C ALA A 145 2.93 -3.75 -9.33
N THR A 146 4.04 -4.42 -9.62
CA THR A 146 4.23 -5.18 -10.86
C THR A 146 4.19 -6.69 -10.64
N HIS A 147 4.38 -7.13 -9.38
CA HIS A 147 4.29 -8.53 -8.99
C HIS A 147 3.61 -8.65 -7.63
N PHE A 148 2.70 -9.60 -7.51
CA PHE A 148 2.21 -10.07 -6.23
C PHE A 148 3.21 -11.07 -5.65
N VAL A 149 3.57 -10.95 -4.38
CA VAL A 149 4.45 -11.90 -3.72
C VAL A 149 3.63 -12.75 -2.76
N SER A 150 3.61 -14.05 -3.01
CA SER A 150 3.04 -15.05 -2.12
C SER A 150 4.17 -15.76 -1.37
N TRP A 151 4.14 -15.73 -0.04
CA TRP A 151 5.25 -16.13 0.82
C TRP A 151 4.80 -16.32 2.28
N CYS A 152 5.70 -16.79 3.15
CA CYS A 152 5.41 -17.02 4.57
C CYS A 152 6.17 -16.05 5.48
N TRP A 153 5.50 -15.45 6.46
CA TRP A 153 6.14 -14.58 7.47
C TRP A 153 7.10 -15.32 8.42
N ALA A 154 7.02 -16.65 8.48
CA ALA A 154 7.96 -17.48 9.23
C ALA A 154 9.36 -17.52 8.59
N TYR A 155 9.49 -17.08 7.33
CA TYR A 155 10.77 -17.06 6.63
C TYR A 155 11.70 -16.03 7.23
N SER A 156 12.98 -16.38 7.22
CA SER A 156 14.03 -15.48 7.66
C SER A 156 14.13 -14.28 6.70
N LEU A 157 14.58 -13.13 7.21
CA LEU A 157 14.87 -11.95 6.40
C LEU A 157 15.84 -12.28 5.27
N ASP A 158 16.91 -13.01 5.58
CA ASP A 158 17.93 -13.39 4.62
C ASP A 158 17.36 -14.26 3.50
N ASP A 159 16.48 -15.22 3.80
CA ASP A 159 15.85 -16.10 2.81
C ASP A 159 15.04 -15.29 1.80
N VAL A 160 14.21 -14.37 2.29
CA VAL A 160 13.34 -13.55 1.45
C VAL A 160 14.18 -12.61 0.58
N VAL A 161 15.16 -11.94 1.17
CA VAL A 161 16.05 -11.02 0.46
C VAL A 161 16.87 -11.76 -0.60
N ASP A 162 17.43 -12.91 -0.26
CA ASP A 162 18.29 -13.70 -1.13
C ASP A 162 17.52 -14.35 -2.29
N ALA A 163 16.31 -14.87 -2.04
CA ALA A 163 15.44 -15.40 -3.09
C ALA A 163 15.06 -14.32 -4.12
N ILE A 164 14.74 -13.12 -3.66
CA ILE A 164 14.41 -11.98 -4.54
C ILE A 164 15.67 -11.49 -5.26
N ARG A 165 16.82 -11.37 -4.57
CA ARG A 165 18.10 -10.98 -5.17
C ARG A 165 18.47 -11.93 -6.31
N SER A 166 18.49 -13.23 -6.04
CA SER A 166 18.80 -14.29 -7.00
C SER A 166 17.91 -14.20 -8.24
N TRP A 167 16.61 -13.95 -8.05
CA TRP A 167 15.68 -13.75 -9.16
C TRP A 167 15.99 -12.49 -9.98
N THR A 168 16.18 -11.34 -9.31
CA THR A 168 16.43 -10.06 -9.99
C THR A 168 17.77 -10.02 -10.74
N GLN A 169 18.72 -10.86 -10.36
CA GLN A 169 20.03 -10.99 -11.01
C GLN A 169 20.07 -12.12 -12.07
N SER A 170 19.07 -12.99 -12.11
CA SER A 170 19.03 -14.10 -13.07
C SER A 170 18.82 -13.61 -14.51
N SER A 171 19.27 -14.39 -15.49
CA SER A 171 18.98 -14.17 -16.92
C SER A 171 17.48 -14.17 -17.26
N ASN A 172 16.65 -14.66 -16.33
CA ASN A 172 15.20 -14.69 -16.40
C ASN A 172 14.53 -13.46 -15.76
N ALA A 173 15.29 -12.46 -15.30
CA ALA A 173 14.76 -11.23 -14.72
C ALA A 173 13.96 -10.43 -15.77
N PRO A 174 12.89 -9.71 -15.35
CA PRO A 174 12.18 -8.80 -16.23
C PRO A 174 13.12 -7.76 -16.85
N PRO A 175 12.97 -7.40 -18.14
CA PRO A 175 13.80 -6.39 -18.81
C PRO A 175 13.69 -4.98 -18.19
N SER A 176 12.67 -4.74 -17.37
CA SER A 176 12.43 -3.46 -16.69
C SER A 176 13.08 -3.45 -15.32
N THR A 177 13.90 -2.42 -15.06
CA THR A 177 14.65 -2.23 -13.81
C THR A 177 13.78 -1.76 -12.63
N HIS A 178 12.49 -1.45 -12.82
CA HIS A 178 11.64 -0.97 -11.74
C HIS A 178 10.57 -2.00 -11.34
N ILE A 179 11.00 -3.02 -10.61
CA ILE A 179 10.11 -4.04 -10.05
C ILE A 179 9.58 -3.53 -8.71
N CYS A 180 8.25 -3.49 -8.58
CA CYS A 180 7.57 -3.16 -7.33
C CYS A 180 6.75 -4.36 -6.86
N LEU A 181 6.99 -4.79 -5.64
CA LEU A 181 6.44 -6.00 -5.06
C LEU A 181 5.28 -5.65 -4.14
N TRP A 182 4.09 -6.17 -4.44
CA TRP A 182 3.03 -6.22 -3.45
C TRP A 182 3.34 -7.37 -2.49
N MET A 183 3.71 -7.02 -1.26
CA MET A 183 4.03 -7.97 -0.19
C MET A 183 3.14 -7.62 0.99
N CYS A 184 2.33 -8.58 1.46
CA CYS A 184 1.33 -8.35 2.50
C CYS A 184 1.90 -7.67 3.76
N PHE A 185 3.13 -7.98 4.18
CA PHE A 185 3.80 -7.33 5.31
C PHE A 185 3.93 -5.80 5.14
N PHE A 186 4.27 -5.35 3.93
CA PHE A 186 4.51 -3.94 3.63
C PHE A 186 3.28 -3.19 3.15
N CYS A 187 2.43 -3.87 2.37
CA CYS A 187 1.30 -3.25 1.68
C CYS A 187 0.02 -3.24 2.53
N ASN A 188 -0.18 -4.21 3.41
CA ASN A 188 -1.32 -4.16 4.31
C ASN A 188 -1.08 -3.14 5.42
N ASN A 189 -2.14 -2.45 5.82
CA ASN A 189 -2.08 -1.58 6.99
C ASN A 189 -2.19 -2.45 8.25
N GLN A 190 -1.06 -2.85 8.80
CA GLN A 190 -1.02 -3.75 9.96
C GLN A 190 -1.66 -3.15 11.21
N TYR A 191 -1.70 -1.81 11.34
CA TYR A 191 -2.44 -1.15 12.42
C TYR A 191 -3.94 -1.43 12.32
N ARG A 192 -4.49 -1.35 11.11
CA ARG A 192 -5.92 -1.63 10.87
C ARG A 192 -6.22 -3.10 11.08
N ILE A 193 -5.38 -3.99 10.55
CA ILE A 193 -5.57 -5.43 10.78
C ILE A 193 -5.59 -5.74 12.27
N LEU A 194 -4.72 -5.13 13.08
CA LEU A 194 -4.71 -5.31 14.54
C LEU A 194 -5.98 -4.76 15.21
N GLU A 195 -6.42 -3.55 14.84
CA GLU A 195 -7.64 -2.91 15.33
C GLU A 195 -8.91 -3.71 14.92
N GLU A 196 -8.90 -4.29 13.72
CA GLU A 196 -10.03 -4.96 13.06
C GLU A 196 -10.05 -6.48 13.28
N ARG A 197 -9.13 -7.07 14.06
CA ARG A 197 -9.13 -8.50 14.47
C ARG A 197 -10.44 -8.99 15.12
N SER A 198 -11.43 -8.10 15.25
CA SER A 198 -12.76 -8.33 15.79
C SER A 198 -13.86 -8.52 14.73
N ALA A 199 -13.64 -8.31 13.41
CA ALA A 199 -14.80 -8.09 12.50
C ALA A 199 -14.79 -8.62 11.04
N THR A 200 -13.68 -9.00 10.41
CA THR A 200 -13.70 -9.30 8.95
C THR A 200 -13.61 -10.79 8.61
N GLY A 201 -14.54 -11.26 7.75
CA GLY A 201 -14.68 -12.66 7.34
C GLY A 201 -13.92 -13.02 6.05
N SER A 202 -13.84 -14.33 5.76
CA SER A 202 -13.04 -14.91 4.66
C SER A 202 -13.41 -14.43 3.24
N ALA A 203 -14.66 -14.04 2.98
CA ALA A 203 -15.12 -13.56 1.67
C ALA A 203 -14.56 -12.17 1.29
N GLU A 204 -14.40 -11.28 2.27
CA GLU A 204 -13.83 -9.95 2.05
C GLU A 204 -12.32 -10.05 1.76
N LEU A 205 -11.63 -10.96 2.45
CA LEU A 205 -10.22 -11.27 2.22
C LEU A 205 -9.97 -11.82 0.80
N GLN A 206 -10.86 -12.65 0.27
CA GLN A 206 -10.77 -13.14 -1.11
C GLN A 206 -10.84 -11.99 -2.13
N THR A 207 -11.84 -11.11 -2.01
CA THR A 207 -12.01 -10.00 -2.97
C THR A 207 -10.83 -9.03 -2.93
N VAL A 208 -10.32 -8.74 -1.73
CA VAL A 208 -9.14 -7.88 -1.55
C VAL A 208 -7.90 -8.53 -2.17
N PHE A 209 -7.67 -9.82 -1.91
CA PHE A 209 -6.57 -10.56 -2.53
C PHE A 209 -6.65 -10.55 -4.06
N GLU A 210 -7.82 -10.91 -4.62
CA GLU A 210 -8.04 -10.96 -6.07
C GLU A 210 -7.78 -9.60 -6.72
N ALA A 211 -8.21 -8.51 -6.09
CA ALA A 211 -7.96 -7.17 -6.60
C ALA A 211 -6.46 -6.82 -6.65
N HIS A 212 -5.69 -7.19 -5.61
CA HIS A 212 -4.24 -6.94 -5.58
C HIS A 212 -3.47 -7.82 -6.57
N LEU A 213 -3.84 -9.10 -6.68
CA LEU A 213 -3.27 -10.00 -7.68
C LEU A 213 -3.58 -9.51 -9.10
N ALA A 214 -4.82 -9.09 -9.36
CA ALA A 214 -5.21 -8.54 -10.66
C ALA A 214 -4.48 -7.24 -11.00
N ALA A 215 -4.25 -6.37 -10.01
CA ALA A 215 -3.50 -5.14 -10.19
C ALA A 215 -2.02 -5.40 -10.56
N ALA A 216 -1.41 -6.44 -9.97
CA ALA A 216 -0.05 -6.85 -10.29
C ALA A 216 0.05 -7.62 -11.62
N GLY A 217 -0.97 -8.40 -11.96
CA GLY A 217 -1.06 -9.17 -13.21
C GLY A 217 -0.16 -10.41 -13.28
N GLN A 218 0.64 -10.68 -12.25
CA GLN A 218 1.50 -11.85 -12.13
C GLN A 218 1.91 -12.06 -10.67
N MET A 219 2.35 -13.27 -10.35
CA MET A 219 2.73 -13.65 -8.99
C MET A 219 4.10 -14.32 -8.95
N VAL A 220 4.89 -13.97 -7.94
CA VAL A 220 6.06 -14.75 -7.52
C VAL A 220 5.75 -15.45 -6.21
N VAL A 221 6.21 -16.69 -6.08
CA VAL A 221 6.03 -17.53 -4.90
C VAL A 221 7.40 -17.78 -4.30
N ILE A 222 7.64 -17.35 -3.06
CA ILE A 222 8.90 -17.64 -2.36
C ILE A 222 8.72 -18.96 -1.61
N LEU A 223 9.64 -19.89 -1.82
CA LEU A 223 9.76 -21.12 -1.03
C LEU A 223 11.08 -21.11 -0.25
N ASP A 224 11.04 -21.57 0.99
CA ASP A 224 12.19 -21.75 1.87
C ASP A 224 13.03 -22.99 1.53
N SER A 225 12.39 -24.02 0.96
CA SER A 225 13.05 -25.23 0.49
C SER A 225 12.39 -25.78 -0.76
N PHE A 226 13.13 -26.43 -1.66
CA PHE A 226 12.53 -27.13 -2.81
C PHE A 226 12.08 -28.56 -2.47
N LEU A 227 12.67 -29.19 -1.44
CA LEU A 227 12.34 -30.57 -1.04
C LEU A 227 11.17 -30.62 -0.07
N GLN A 228 11.13 -29.69 0.90
CA GLN A 228 10.08 -29.64 1.91
C GLN A 228 9.68 -28.19 2.22
N PRO A 229 9.01 -27.51 1.28
CA PRO A 229 8.63 -26.11 1.44
C PRO A 229 7.60 -25.94 2.56
N HIS A 230 7.90 -25.13 3.57
CA HIS A 230 6.94 -24.80 4.63
C HIS A 230 5.71 -24.06 4.08
N TYR A 231 5.88 -23.28 3.01
CA TYR A 231 4.78 -22.59 2.30
C TYR A 231 3.58 -23.51 2.02
N TYR A 232 3.80 -24.75 1.59
CA TYR A 232 2.74 -25.68 1.22
C TYR A 232 2.01 -26.30 2.42
N SER A 233 2.46 -26.05 3.64
CA SER A 233 1.72 -26.40 4.85
C SER A 233 0.63 -25.38 5.21
N ARG A 234 0.55 -24.24 4.53
CA ARG A 234 -0.36 -23.14 4.88
C ARG A 234 -1.55 -23.03 3.93
N ALA A 235 -2.76 -23.10 4.47
CA ALA A 235 -3.99 -23.05 3.67
C ALA A 235 -4.16 -21.72 2.92
N TRP A 236 -3.72 -20.60 3.52
CA TRP A 236 -3.73 -19.31 2.83
C TRP A 236 -2.79 -19.29 1.60
N CYS A 237 -1.55 -19.77 1.72
CA CYS A 237 -0.62 -19.89 0.59
C CYS A 237 -1.17 -20.82 -0.53
N LEU A 238 -1.88 -21.88 -0.13
CA LEU A 238 -2.64 -22.73 -1.04
C LEU A 238 -3.76 -21.94 -1.75
N PHE A 239 -4.54 -21.15 -1.02
CA PHE A 239 -5.60 -20.31 -1.58
C PHE A 239 -5.07 -19.32 -2.61
N GLU A 240 -3.97 -18.62 -2.32
CA GLU A 240 -3.34 -17.66 -3.24
C GLU A 240 -2.88 -18.36 -4.54
N THR A 241 -2.30 -19.55 -4.42
CA THR A 241 -1.92 -20.39 -5.56
C THR A 241 -3.14 -20.80 -6.39
N TYR A 242 -4.22 -21.22 -5.72
CA TYR A 242 -5.47 -21.61 -6.35
C TYR A 242 -6.11 -20.45 -7.13
N VAL A 243 -6.26 -19.27 -6.53
CA VAL A 243 -6.85 -18.10 -7.19
C VAL A 243 -6.03 -17.70 -8.42
N CYS A 244 -4.71 -17.71 -8.29
CA CYS A 244 -3.83 -17.41 -9.40
C CYS A 244 -3.97 -18.42 -10.55
N ILE A 245 -4.22 -19.71 -10.26
CA ILE A 245 -4.54 -20.73 -11.27
C ILE A 245 -5.85 -20.40 -11.98
N GLN A 246 -6.91 -20.12 -11.21
CA GLN A 246 -8.24 -19.82 -11.76
C GLN A 246 -8.24 -18.59 -12.68
N GLN A 247 -7.49 -17.56 -12.30
CA GLN A 247 -7.42 -16.31 -13.07
C GLN A 247 -6.39 -16.36 -14.21
N GLY A 248 -5.61 -17.44 -14.34
CA GLY A 248 -4.65 -17.63 -15.43
C GLY A 248 -3.43 -16.69 -15.37
N TYR A 249 -3.14 -16.09 -14.21
CA TYR A 249 -1.99 -15.21 -14.08
C TYR A 249 -0.66 -16.00 -14.09
N PRO A 250 0.41 -15.47 -14.72
CA PRO A 250 1.73 -16.07 -14.67
C PRO A 250 2.23 -16.21 -13.24
N ARG A 251 2.90 -17.34 -12.97
CA ARG A 251 3.54 -17.64 -11.69
C ARG A 251 4.99 -18.04 -11.87
N ARG A 252 5.81 -17.73 -10.88
CA ARG A 252 7.18 -18.22 -10.78
C ARG A 252 7.54 -18.53 -9.34
N ILE A 253 8.21 -19.65 -9.12
CA ILE A 253 8.80 -19.99 -7.83
C ILE A 253 10.20 -19.37 -7.71
N LEU A 254 10.46 -18.74 -6.58
CA LEU A 254 11.75 -18.20 -6.16
C LEU A 254 12.22 -18.99 -4.94
N LEU A 255 13.50 -19.34 -4.91
CA LEU A 255 14.14 -19.95 -3.75
C LEU A 255 15.44 -19.20 -3.41
N PRO A 256 15.86 -19.20 -2.13
CA PRO A 256 17.17 -18.73 -1.72
C PRO A 256 18.29 -19.48 -2.46
N SER A 257 19.41 -18.80 -2.70
CA SER A 257 20.59 -19.35 -3.40
C SER A 257 21.14 -20.61 -2.73
N ARG A 258 21.05 -20.73 -1.41
CA ARG A 258 21.44 -21.97 -0.69
C ARG A 258 20.70 -23.22 -1.18
N GLU A 259 19.51 -23.08 -1.78
CA GLU A 259 18.76 -24.23 -2.29
C GLU A 259 19.34 -24.73 -3.62
N LEU A 260 20.07 -23.88 -4.37
CA LEU A 260 20.87 -24.34 -5.49
C LEU A 260 22.02 -25.23 -4.99
N GLU A 261 22.71 -24.84 -3.92
CA GLU A 261 23.75 -25.67 -3.31
C GLU A 261 23.19 -26.97 -2.74
N ALA A 262 22.05 -26.91 -2.03
CA ALA A 262 21.37 -28.11 -1.54
C ALA A 262 20.91 -29.03 -2.68
N PHE A 263 20.52 -28.47 -3.82
CA PHE A 263 20.21 -29.23 -5.02
C PHE A 263 21.44 -29.98 -5.56
N LYS A 264 22.58 -29.29 -5.70
CA LYS A 264 23.84 -29.91 -6.16
C LYS A 264 24.26 -31.05 -5.24
N GLU A 265 24.30 -30.79 -3.94
CA GLU A 265 24.64 -31.79 -2.93
C GLU A 265 23.69 -33.00 -3.02
N THR A 266 22.39 -32.78 -3.20
CA THR A 266 21.42 -33.86 -3.36
C THR A 266 21.71 -34.71 -4.62
N ILE A 267 22.00 -34.08 -5.75
CA ILE A 267 22.31 -34.77 -7.01
C ILE A 267 23.60 -35.59 -6.89
N GLU A 268 24.65 -35.03 -6.28
CA GLU A 268 25.95 -35.69 -6.17
C GLU A 268 25.95 -36.84 -5.16
N THR A 269 25.25 -36.68 -4.04
CA THR A 269 25.23 -37.69 -2.96
C THR A 269 24.19 -38.79 -3.19
N SER A 270 23.02 -38.42 -3.71
CA SER A 270 21.82 -39.27 -3.68
C SER A 270 21.14 -39.40 -5.05
N GLY A 271 21.66 -38.73 -6.08
CA GLY A 271 21.06 -38.68 -7.40
C GLY A 271 19.68 -37.99 -7.41
N PRO A 272 18.91 -38.13 -8.50
CA PRO A 272 17.62 -37.45 -8.66
C PRO A 272 16.46 -38.10 -7.90
N ALA A 273 16.66 -39.24 -7.25
CA ALA A 273 15.59 -40.03 -6.63
C ALA A 273 14.86 -39.29 -5.47
N PRO A 274 15.56 -38.64 -4.52
CA PRO A 274 14.90 -37.89 -3.45
C PRO A 274 14.06 -36.73 -4.00
N ILE A 275 14.57 -36.03 -5.01
CA ILE A 275 13.88 -34.91 -5.66
C ILE A 275 12.58 -35.39 -6.31
N ARG A 276 12.66 -36.48 -7.08
CA ARG A 276 11.50 -37.12 -7.71
C ARG A 276 10.46 -37.51 -6.66
N GLN A 277 10.88 -38.17 -5.58
CA GLN A 277 9.99 -38.62 -4.52
C GLN A 277 9.29 -37.43 -3.86
N ARG A 278 10.01 -36.35 -3.56
CA ARG A 278 9.43 -35.15 -2.95
C ARG A 278 8.41 -34.48 -3.86
N ILE A 279 8.73 -34.27 -5.14
CA ILE A 279 7.77 -33.69 -6.11
C ILE A 279 6.52 -34.57 -6.22
N GLN A 280 6.67 -35.89 -6.34
CA GLN A 280 5.53 -36.81 -6.42
C GLN A 280 4.69 -36.79 -5.13
N GLY A 281 5.32 -36.63 -3.98
CA GLY A 281 4.69 -36.59 -2.66
C GLY A 281 3.97 -35.29 -2.30
N ILE A 282 4.02 -34.25 -3.14
CA ILE A 282 3.31 -32.98 -2.89
C ILE A 282 1.81 -33.23 -2.84
N ASP A 283 1.19 -32.94 -1.70
CA ASP A 283 -0.26 -32.98 -1.53
C ASP A 283 -0.73 -31.86 -0.60
N LEU A 284 -1.33 -30.84 -1.20
CA LEU A 284 -1.75 -29.61 -0.53
C LEU A 284 -3.05 -29.78 0.28
N ARG A 285 -3.70 -30.94 0.22
CA ARG A 285 -4.86 -31.26 1.09
C ARG A 285 -4.53 -31.15 2.57
N ARG A 286 -3.25 -31.32 2.92
CA ARG A 286 -2.72 -31.28 4.29
C ARG A 286 -2.40 -29.86 4.77
N ALA A 287 -2.60 -28.84 3.93
CA ALA A 287 -2.38 -27.46 4.35
C ALA A 287 -3.40 -27.04 5.41
N GLU A 288 -2.98 -26.19 6.35
CA GLU A 288 -3.80 -25.76 7.50
C GLU A 288 -3.82 -24.24 7.65
N ALA A 289 -4.95 -23.70 8.12
CA ALA A 289 -5.06 -22.35 8.66
C ALA A 289 -5.17 -22.37 10.19
N SER A 290 -4.61 -21.36 10.85
CA SER A 290 -4.74 -21.21 12.32
C SER A 290 -6.20 -20.98 12.76
N VAL A 291 -7.05 -20.47 11.88
CA VAL A 291 -8.48 -20.29 12.09
C VAL A 291 -9.22 -21.39 11.33
N LYS A 292 -9.90 -22.27 12.06
CA LYS A 292 -10.61 -23.42 11.47
C LYS A 292 -11.65 -23.02 10.42
N ALA A 293 -12.36 -21.91 10.63
CA ALA A 293 -13.35 -21.43 9.67
C ALA A 293 -12.71 -21.08 8.31
N ASP A 294 -11.52 -20.47 8.32
CA ASP A 294 -10.78 -20.17 7.09
C ASP A 294 -10.31 -21.46 6.40
N ASP A 295 -9.83 -22.43 7.19
CA ASP A 295 -9.42 -23.74 6.68
C ASP A 295 -10.56 -24.44 5.93
N ASP A 296 -11.73 -24.54 6.56
CA ASP A 296 -12.92 -25.19 6.00
C ASP A 296 -13.40 -24.48 4.73
N VAL A 297 -13.41 -23.13 4.74
CA VAL A 297 -13.82 -22.32 3.59
C VAL A 297 -12.85 -22.48 2.42
N ILE A 298 -11.54 -22.36 2.65
CA ILE A 298 -10.51 -22.51 1.61
C ILE A 298 -10.57 -23.91 0.98
N LYS A 299 -10.64 -24.96 1.81
CA LYS A 299 -10.69 -26.34 1.32
C LYS A 299 -11.98 -26.63 0.56
N SER A 300 -13.10 -26.07 0.99
CA SER A 300 -14.39 -26.16 0.28
C SER A 300 -14.33 -25.47 -1.08
N MET A 301 -13.78 -24.26 -1.16
CA MET A 301 -13.61 -23.53 -2.43
C MET A 301 -12.80 -24.34 -3.45
N ILE A 302 -11.68 -24.93 -3.03
CA ILE A 302 -10.84 -25.74 -3.93
C ILE A 302 -11.55 -27.01 -4.35
N SER A 303 -12.21 -27.70 -3.41
CA SER A 303 -12.92 -28.97 -3.69
C SER A 303 -14.09 -28.78 -4.64
N ASN A 304 -14.81 -27.66 -4.53
CA ASN A 304 -15.99 -27.36 -5.35
C ASN A 304 -15.67 -26.76 -6.73
N THR A 305 -14.40 -26.56 -7.07
CA THR A 305 -13.97 -25.92 -8.33
C THR A 305 -13.03 -26.80 -9.13
N CYS A 306 -11.72 -26.52 -9.14
CA CYS A 306 -10.74 -27.33 -9.90
C CYS A 306 -10.24 -28.56 -9.13
N GLY A 307 -10.47 -28.65 -7.83
CA GLY A 307 -10.02 -29.76 -6.99
C GLY A 307 -8.52 -29.71 -6.68
N PHE A 308 -8.15 -30.40 -5.60
CA PHE A 308 -6.77 -30.44 -5.10
C PHE A 308 -5.78 -31.08 -6.08
N ASP A 309 -6.20 -32.05 -6.89
CA ASP A 309 -5.30 -32.71 -7.83
C ASP A 309 -4.79 -31.76 -8.92
N THR A 310 -5.66 -30.87 -9.40
CA THR A 310 -5.25 -29.81 -10.34
C THR A 310 -4.25 -28.87 -9.69
N VAL A 311 -4.49 -28.41 -8.46
CA VAL A 311 -3.57 -27.51 -7.76
C VAL A 311 -2.22 -28.21 -7.48
N ASN A 312 -2.26 -29.46 -7.00
CA ASN A 312 -1.07 -30.29 -6.78
C ASN A 312 -0.26 -30.45 -8.08
N GLN A 313 -0.92 -30.75 -9.21
CA GLN A 313 -0.24 -30.90 -10.49
C GLN A 313 0.42 -29.61 -10.97
N VAL A 314 -0.23 -28.46 -10.78
CA VAL A 314 0.37 -27.15 -11.11
C VAL A 314 1.60 -26.90 -10.24
N VAL A 315 1.49 -27.07 -8.93
CA VAL A 315 2.62 -26.85 -8.00
C VAL A 315 3.80 -27.76 -8.33
N ARG A 316 3.55 -29.06 -8.58
CA ARG A 316 4.58 -30.01 -9.01
C ARG A 316 5.31 -29.53 -10.27
N ARG A 317 4.58 -28.97 -11.23
CA ARG A 317 5.15 -28.44 -12.47
C ARG A 317 6.01 -27.21 -12.24
N GLU A 318 5.58 -26.30 -11.36
CA GLU A 318 6.36 -25.11 -11.03
C GLU A 318 7.68 -25.47 -10.31
N ILE A 319 7.64 -26.42 -9.36
CA ILE A 319 8.88 -26.90 -8.72
C ILE A 319 9.76 -27.61 -9.73
N LEU A 320 9.19 -28.40 -10.64
CA LEU A 320 9.95 -29.05 -11.70
C LEU A 320 10.66 -28.02 -12.61
N LYS A 321 10.01 -26.90 -12.95
CA LYS A 321 10.67 -25.81 -13.71
C LYS A 321 11.86 -25.25 -12.94
N TRP A 322 11.74 -25.05 -11.63
CA TRP A 322 12.87 -24.60 -10.82
C TRP A 322 13.98 -25.65 -10.75
N VAL A 323 13.65 -26.94 -10.61
CA VAL A 323 14.63 -28.04 -10.64
C VAL A 323 15.38 -28.10 -11.97
N LEU A 324 14.68 -27.90 -13.09
CA LEU A 324 15.33 -27.82 -14.41
C LEU A 324 16.30 -26.65 -14.48
N TYR A 325 15.90 -25.47 -13.99
CA TYR A 325 16.79 -24.32 -13.87
C TYR A 325 18.02 -24.63 -13.01
N ALA A 326 17.83 -25.23 -11.82
CA ALA A 326 18.93 -25.60 -10.93
C ALA A 326 19.89 -26.60 -11.59
N PHE A 327 19.35 -27.55 -12.36
CA PHE A 327 20.15 -28.51 -13.12
C PHE A 327 20.93 -27.85 -14.26
N GLU A 328 20.33 -26.89 -14.98
CA GLU A 328 21.03 -26.09 -15.99
C GLU A 328 22.20 -25.30 -15.37
N GLN A 329 22.00 -24.69 -14.18
CA GLN A 329 23.08 -24.02 -13.46
C GLN A 329 24.19 -25.01 -13.09
N TYR A 330 23.83 -26.16 -12.52
CA TYR A 330 24.78 -27.23 -12.17
C TYR A 330 25.63 -27.68 -13.36
N LEU A 331 25.02 -27.88 -14.54
CA LEU A 331 25.74 -28.29 -15.76
C LEU A 331 26.62 -27.17 -16.35
N SER A 332 26.30 -25.91 -16.06
CA SER A 332 27.01 -24.74 -16.61
C SER A 332 28.20 -24.32 -15.74
N GLU A 333 28.35 -24.89 -14.54
CA GLU A 333 29.47 -24.58 -13.65
C GLU A 333 30.79 -25.17 -14.18
N PRO A 334 31.86 -24.37 -14.29
CA PRO A 334 33.17 -24.89 -14.62
C PRO A 334 33.59 -25.92 -13.57
N GLN A 335 33.88 -27.15 -14.00
CA GLN A 335 34.47 -28.17 -13.13
C GLN A 335 35.80 -27.63 -12.60
N ALA A 336 35.93 -27.49 -11.28
CA ALA A 336 37.23 -27.22 -10.66
C ALA A 336 38.11 -28.46 -10.90
N GLY A 337 39.02 -28.36 -11.87
CA GLY A 337 39.96 -29.41 -12.26
C GLY A 337 41.08 -29.63 -11.25
#